data_AF-A0A8C6QVL0-F1
#
_entry.id   AF-A0A8C6QVL0-F1
#
_cell.length_a   1.000
_cell.length_b   1.000
_cell.length_c   1.000
_cell.angle_alpha   90.00
_cell.angle_beta   90.00
_cell.angle_gamma   90.00
#
_symmetry.space_group_name_H-M   'P 1'
#
loop_
_entity.id
_entity.type
_entity.pdbx_description
1 polymer ?
#
loop_
_entity_poly.entity_id
_entity_poly.type
_entity_poly.pdbx_seq_one_letter_code
_entity_poly.pdbx_strand_id
1 'polypeptide(L)'
;MGLAHGIRLLLEYTDSSYEEKRYIMGDAPDYDQSQWLNEKFKLGLDFPNLPYLIDGPHKITQSNAILRYIARKHNMCGETEDEKIRVDILENQLMDTRMVLARLCYNPDFEKLKPEYLE
;
A
#
# COMPACT_ATOMS: atom_id res chain seq x y z
N MET A 1 -3.28 7.68 7.47
CA MET A 1 -3.66 6.54 6.59
C MET A 1 -2.40 5.87 6.05
N GLY A 2 -2.33 4.54 6.05
CA GLY A 2 -1.19 3.78 5.51
C GLY A 2 -1.34 3.37 4.04
N LEU A 3 -0.41 2.56 3.54
CA LEU A 3 -0.43 2.01 2.17
C LEU A 3 -1.53 0.96 1.94
N ALA A 4 -1.99 0.28 3.00
CA ALA A 4 -3.01 -0.76 2.90
C ALA A 4 -4.45 -0.23 2.74
N HIS A 5 -4.69 1.08 2.91
CA HIS A 5 -6.05 1.62 2.95
C HIS A 5 -6.81 1.40 1.63
N GLY A 6 -6.18 1.68 0.48
CA GLY A 6 -6.79 1.45 -0.83
C GLY A 6 -7.09 -0.02 -1.09
N ILE A 7 -6.23 -0.93 -0.59
CA ILE A 7 -6.41 -2.38 -0.73
C ILE A 7 -7.62 -2.84 0.07
N ARG A 8 -7.77 -2.42 1.33
CA ARG A 8 -8.93 -2.77 2.16
C ARG A 8 -10.22 -2.29 1.52
N LEU A 9 -10.28 -1.04 1.07
CA LEU A 9 -11.46 -0.51 0.38
C LEU A 9 -11.81 -1.31 -0.87
N LEU A 10 -10.81 -1.71 -1.66
CA LEU A 10 -11.05 -2.51 -2.86
C LEU A 10 -11.55 -3.92 -2.53
N LEU A 11 -10.98 -4.58 -1.51
CA LEU A 11 -11.43 -5.90 -1.06
C LEU A 11 -12.87 -5.88 -0.55
N GLU A 12 -13.24 -4.87 0.25
CA GLU A 12 -14.61 -4.67 0.70
C GLU A 12 -15.55 -4.39 -0.47
N TYR A 13 -15.15 -3.52 -1.41
CA TYR A 13 -15.97 -3.17 -2.57
C TYR A 13 -16.24 -4.38 -3.49
N THR A 14 -15.26 -5.28 -3.65
CA THR A 14 -15.43 -6.48 -4.47
C THR A 14 -16.01 -7.68 -3.71
N ASP A 15 -16.46 -7.48 -2.47
CA ASP A 15 -16.99 -8.53 -1.58
C ASP A 15 -16.04 -9.73 -1.44
N SER A 16 -14.75 -9.45 -1.42
CA SER A 16 -13.72 -10.47 -1.30
C SER A 16 -13.69 -11.02 0.12
N SER A 17 -13.68 -12.35 0.28
CA SER A 17 -13.38 -12.98 1.56
C SER A 17 -11.90 -12.83 1.88
N TYR A 18 -11.55 -12.06 2.92
CA TYR A 18 -10.16 -11.88 3.36
C TYR A 18 -10.06 -11.84 4.89
N GLU A 19 -8.88 -12.16 5.39
CA GLU A 19 -8.50 -11.93 6.79
C GLU A 19 -7.33 -10.95 6.85
N GLU A 20 -7.25 -10.18 7.93
CA GLU A 20 -6.19 -9.20 8.12
C GLU A 20 -5.24 -9.60 9.25
N LYS A 21 -3.97 -9.81 8.91
CA LYS A 21 -2.88 -9.85 9.89
C LYS A 21 -2.37 -8.42 10.14
N ARG A 22 -2.74 -7.84 11.29
CA ARG A 22 -2.20 -6.54 11.74
C ARG A 22 -0.96 -6.75 12.59
N TYR A 23 0.17 -6.21 12.16
CA TYR A 23 1.38 -6.10 12.97
C TYR A 23 1.32 -4.81 13.77
N ILE A 24 1.49 -4.93 15.08
CA ILE A 24 1.48 -3.78 15.99
C ILE A 24 2.93 -3.33 16.17
N MET A 25 3.19 -2.05 15.92
CA MET A 25 4.44 -1.39 16.30
C MET A 25 4.35 -1.03 17.78
N GLY A 26 5.39 -1.32 18.55
CA GLY A 26 5.47 -1.00 19.97
C GLY A 26 5.45 0.50 20.24
N ASP A 27 5.29 0.86 21.51
CA ASP A 27 5.22 2.26 21.94
C ASP A 27 6.59 2.97 21.82
N ALA A 28 6.52 4.31 21.86
CA ALA A 28 7.72 5.14 21.93
C ALA A 28 8.48 4.91 23.24
N PRO A 29 9.82 5.08 23.25
CA PRO A 29 10.66 5.51 22.12
C PRO A 29 11.17 4.35 21.24
N ASP A 30 10.96 3.10 21.67
CA ASP A 30 11.62 1.93 21.08
C ASP A 30 10.98 1.50 19.75
N TYR A 31 9.67 1.76 19.58
CA TYR A 31 8.92 1.45 18.37
C TYR A 31 9.11 0.00 17.89
N ASP A 32 9.04 -0.97 18.80
CA ASP A 32 9.36 -2.37 18.53
C ASP A 32 8.59 -2.92 17.31
N GLN A 33 9.33 -3.55 16.40
CA GLN A 33 8.81 -4.14 15.16
C GLN A 33 8.93 -5.67 15.15
N SER A 34 9.25 -6.28 16.30
CA SER A 34 9.53 -7.71 16.43
C SER A 34 8.42 -8.58 15.85
N GLN A 35 7.14 -8.20 16.01
CA GLN A 35 6.00 -8.95 15.45
C GLN A 35 6.15 -9.18 13.94
N TRP A 36 6.56 -8.15 13.19
CA TRP A 36 6.79 -8.27 11.75
C TRP A 36 8.12 -8.94 11.45
N LEU A 37 9.20 -8.48 12.09
CA LEU A 37 10.56 -8.95 11.79
C LEU A 37 10.74 -10.45 12.04
N ASN A 38 10.04 -11.01 13.02
CA ASN A 38 10.07 -12.44 13.34
C ASN A 38 9.39 -13.34 12.29
N GLU A 39 8.46 -12.80 11.50
CA GLU A 39 7.71 -13.54 10.46
C GLU A 39 8.16 -13.16 9.03
N LYS A 40 8.77 -11.98 8.83
CA LYS A 40 9.11 -11.38 7.54
C LYS A 40 9.66 -12.36 6.50
N PHE A 41 10.63 -13.19 6.87
CA PHE A 41 11.30 -14.11 5.95
C PHE A 41 10.73 -15.54 5.94
N LYS A 42 9.68 -15.80 6.73
CA LYS A 42 9.04 -17.12 6.86
C LYS A 42 7.80 -17.29 5.98
N LEU A 43 7.31 -16.20 5.40
CA LEU A 43 6.10 -16.18 4.58
C LEU A 43 6.34 -16.63 3.13
N GLY A 44 7.59 -16.74 2.70
CA GLY A 44 7.97 -17.10 1.33
C GLY A 44 7.57 -16.03 0.30
N LEU A 45 7.70 -14.76 0.68
CA LEU A 45 7.56 -13.60 -0.22
C LEU A 45 8.88 -13.42 -1.00
N ASP A 46 8.81 -13.15 -2.30
CA ASP A 46 10.02 -12.90 -3.12
C ASP A 46 10.78 -11.65 -2.64
N PHE A 47 10.04 -10.59 -2.32
CA PHE A 47 10.57 -9.35 -1.77
C PHE A 47 9.82 -8.97 -0.48
N PRO A 48 10.22 -9.51 0.70
CA PRO A 48 9.47 -9.35 1.95
C PRO A 48 9.23 -7.89 2.34
N ASN A 49 7.97 -7.46 2.28
CA ASN A 49 7.57 -6.09 2.56
C ASN A 49 6.10 -6.01 3.04
N LEU A 50 5.72 -4.86 3.60
CA LEU A 50 4.33 -4.53 3.94
C LEU A 50 3.82 -3.40 3.02
N PRO A 51 2.57 -3.47 2.50
CA PRO A 51 1.63 -4.58 2.65
C PRO A 51 2.01 -5.80 1.78
N TYR A 52 1.48 -6.97 2.17
CA TYR A 52 1.47 -8.19 1.36
C TYR A 52 0.04 -8.76 1.25
N LEU A 53 -0.20 -9.56 0.22
CA LEU A 53 -1.41 -10.36 0.03
C LEU A 53 -1.00 -11.81 -0.25
N ILE A 54 -1.69 -12.76 0.40
CA ILE A 54 -1.54 -14.20 0.15
C ILE A 54 -2.91 -14.72 -0.31
N ASP A 55 -3.00 -15.17 -1.56
CA ASP A 55 -4.20 -15.77 -2.17
C ASP A 55 -3.82 -17.14 -2.75
N GLY A 56 -4.01 -18.20 -1.95
CA GLY A 56 -3.58 -19.55 -2.29
C GLY A 56 -2.06 -19.62 -2.58
N PRO A 57 -1.65 -19.99 -3.82
CA PRO A 57 -0.23 -20.03 -4.20
C PRO A 57 0.34 -18.64 -4.48
N HIS A 58 -0.50 -17.61 -4.67
CA HIS A 58 -0.05 -16.27 -5.02
C HIS A 58 0.37 -15.48 -3.78
N LYS A 59 1.61 -15.02 -3.76
CA LYS A 59 2.21 -14.27 -2.67
C LYS A 59 2.74 -12.95 -3.22
N ILE A 60 2.06 -11.86 -2.92
CA ILE A 60 2.23 -10.58 -3.62
C ILE A 60 2.62 -9.50 -2.62
N THR A 61 3.67 -8.75 -2.94
CA THR A 61 4.09 -7.54 -2.23
C THR A 61 4.01 -6.33 -3.17
N GLN A 62 4.15 -5.12 -2.63
CA GLN A 62 3.91 -3.82 -3.31
C GLN A 62 2.42 -3.49 -3.47
N SER A 63 2.01 -2.35 -2.92
CA SER A 63 0.59 -1.97 -2.83
C SER A 63 -0.09 -1.88 -4.19
N ASN A 64 0.59 -1.31 -5.19
CA ASN A 64 0.07 -1.16 -6.55
C ASN A 64 -0.09 -2.52 -7.25
N ALA A 65 0.87 -3.44 -7.05
CA ALA A 65 0.78 -4.79 -7.59
C ALA A 65 -0.40 -5.57 -6.98
N ILE A 66 -0.63 -5.43 -5.68
CA ILE A 66 -1.78 -6.02 -4.97
C ILE A 66 -3.09 -5.45 -5.52
N LEU A 67 -3.20 -4.12 -5.64
CA LEU A 67 -4.39 -3.46 -6.21
C LEU A 67 -4.67 -3.94 -7.63
N ARG A 68 -3.66 -3.98 -8.50
CA ARG A 68 -3.81 -4.49 -9.87
C ARG A 68 -4.18 -5.96 -9.93
N TYR A 69 -3.67 -6.80 -9.01
CA TYR A 69 -4.05 -8.20 -8.91
C TYR A 69 -5.54 -8.37 -8.62
N ILE A 70 -6.04 -7.66 -7.60
CA ILE A 70 -7.47 -7.69 -7.25
C ILE A 70 -8.29 -7.11 -8.41
N ALA A 71 -7.90 -5.96 -8.97
CA ALA A 71 -8.61 -5.32 -10.08
C ALA A 71 -8.74 -6.25 -11.30
N ARG A 72 -7.69 -7.00 -11.66
CA ARG A 72 -7.75 -7.98 -12.75
C ARG A 72 -8.74 -9.13 -12.49
N LYS A 73 -8.90 -9.58 -11.24
CA LYS A 73 -9.85 -10.64 -10.88
C LYS A 73 -11.31 -10.21 -11.05
N HIS A 74 -11.57 -8.89 -11.05
CA HIS A 74 -12.90 -8.29 -11.11
C HIS A 74 -13.12 -7.41 -12.34
N ASN A 75 -12.26 -7.49 -13.37
CA ASN A 75 -12.31 -6.65 -14.58
C ASN A 75 -12.38 -5.13 -14.30
N MET A 76 -11.66 -4.67 -13.26
CA MET A 76 -11.61 -3.26 -12.86
C MET A 76 -10.34 -2.54 -13.35
N CYS A 77 -9.73 -3.05 -14.42
CA CYS A 77 -8.64 -2.37 -15.12
C CYS A 77 -9.18 -1.64 -16.36
N GLY A 78 -8.36 -0.83 -17.02
CA GLY A 78 -8.73 -0.25 -18.32
C GLY A 78 -8.93 -1.33 -19.37
N GLU A 79 -10.02 -1.25 -20.14
CA GLU A 79 -10.35 -2.20 -21.20
C GLU A 79 -9.70 -1.76 -22.52
N THR A 80 -9.82 -0.46 -22.82
CA THR A 80 -9.20 0.19 -23.97
C THR A 80 -7.77 0.66 -23.69
N GLU A 81 -7.00 0.93 -24.74
CA GLU A 81 -5.64 1.46 -24.59
C GLU A 81 -5.64 2.83 -23.90
N ASP A 82 -6.57 3.71 -24.26
CA ASP A 82 -6.71 5.04 -23.63
C ASP A 82 -7.01 4.92 -22.12
N GLU A 83 -7.85 3.97 -21.72
CA GLU A 83 -8.13 3.72 -20.30
C GLU A 83 -6.92 3.16 -19.56
N LYS A 84 -6.15 2.26 -20.18
CA LYS A 84 -4.92 1.72 -19.58
C LYS A 84 -3.89 2.82 -19.37
N ILE A 85 -3.68 3.67 -20.37
CA ILE A 85 -2.81 4.85 -20.28
C ILE A 85 -3.25 5.74 -19.11
N ARG A 86 -4.55 6.01 -18.98
CA ARG A 86 -5.08 6.83 -17.87
C ARG A 86 -4.87 6.17 -16.51
N VAL A 87 -5.09 4.86 -16.39
CA VAL A 87 -4.85 4.10 -15.16
C VAL A 87 -3.37 4.16 -14.77
N ASP A 88 -2.47 3.95 -15.73
CA ASP A 88 -1.03 3.93 -15.49
C ASP A 88 -0.49 5.31 -15.08
N ILE A 89 -0.93 6.39 -15.75
CA ILE A 89 -0.58 7.76 -15.38
C ILE A 89 -1.10 8.07 -13.97
N LEU A 90 -2.37 7.78 -13.70
CA LEU A 90 -2.99 8.12 -12.43
C LEU A 90 -2.38 7.34 -11.26
N GLU A 91 -2.10 6.06 -11.43
CA GLU A 91 -1.48 5.23 -10.39
C GLU A 91 -0.13 5.81 -9.95
N ASN A 92 0.72 6.17 -10.92
CA ASN A 92 2.05 6.72 -10.63
C ASN A 92 1.95 8.13 -10.03
N GLN A 93 1.11 9.00 -10.60
CA GLN A 93 0.92 10.36 -10.09
C GLN A 93 0.40 10.37 -8.65
N LEU A 94 -0.55 9.48 -8.32
CA LEU A 94 -1.07 9.35 -6.95
C LEU A 94 -0.01 8.85 -5.97
N MET A 95 0.91 7.97 -6.42
CA MET A 95 2.03 7.53 -5.59
C MET A 95 3.00 8.69 -5.32
N ASP A 96 3.35 9.47 -6.36
CA ASP A 96 4.23 10.63 -6.21
C ASP A 96 3.64 11.65 -5.23
N THR A 97 2.37 12.04 -5.41
CA THR A 97 1.68 12.96 -4.49
C THR A 97 1.64 12.41 -3.06
N ARG A 98 1.33 11.12 -2.89
CA ARG A 98 1.34 10.48 -1.56
C ARG A 98 2.72 10.53 -0.92
N MET A 99 3.78 10.27 -1.68
CA MET A 99 5.14 10.26 -1.16
C MET A 99 5.61 11.65 -0.76
N VAL A 100 5.20 12.71 -1.46
CA VAL A 100 5.47 14.10 -1.04
C VAL A 100 4.82 14.38 0.32
N LEU A 101 3.53 14.07 0.47
CA LEU A 101 2.82 14.27 1.74
C LEU A 101 3.44 13.44 2.88
N ALA A 102 3.78 12.18 2.62
CA ALA A 102 4.41 11.32 3.62
C ALA A 102 5.76 11.89 4.08
N ARG A 103 6.60 12.34 3.15
CA ARG A 103 7.89 12.97 3.48
C ARG A 103 7.70 14.21 4.34
N LEU A 104 6.72 15.06 4.04
CA LEU A 104 6.39 16.22 4.85
C LEU A 104 5.99 15.80 6.28
N CYS A 105 5.02 14.90 6.42
CA CYS A 105 4.48 14.50 7.73
C CYS A 105 5.49 13.80 8.65
N TYR A 106 6.49 13.10 8.08
CA TYR A 106 7.56 12.46 8.86
C TYR A 106 8.81 13.34 9.01
N ASN A 107 8.80 14.57 8.49
CA ASN A 107 9.93 15.48 8.62
C ASN A 107 9.95 16.15 10.00
N PRO A 108 11.09 16.16 10.73
CA PRO A 108 11.22 16.91 11.98
C PRO A 108 10.91 18.42 11.84
N ASP A 109 11.12 19.00 10.65
CA ASP A 109 10.82 20.40 10.33
C ASP A 109 9.40 20.60 9.76
N PHE A 110 8.47 19.66 9.98
CA PHE A 110 7.09 19.69 9.45
C PHE A 110 6.42 21.06 9.52
N GLU A 111 6.43 21.70 10.70
CA GLU A 111 5.75 23.00 10.90
C GLU A 111 6.32 24.13 10.03
N LYS A 112 7.60 24.06 9.65
CA LYS A 112 8.23 25.05 8.76
C LYS A 112 7.92 24.79 7.30
N LEU A 113 7.84 23.53 6.91
CA LEU A 113 7.66 23.09 5.51
C LEU A 113 6.19 23.06 5.08
N LYS A 114 5.27 22.95 6.03
CA LYS A 114 3.84 22.84 5.77
C LYS A 114 3.25 24.01 4.94
N PRO A 115 3.60 25.29 5.16
CA PRO A 115 3.05 26.38 4.36
C PRO A 115 3.36 26.25 2.87
N GLU A 116 4.61 25.93 2.51
CA GLU A 116 5.04 25.75 1.10
C GLU A 116 4.28 24.62 0.40
N TYR A 117 3.91 23.55 1.12
CA TYR A 117 3.15 22.44 0.55
C TYR A 117 1.67 22.77 0.30
N LEU A 118 1.12 23.79 0.97
CA LEU A 118 -0.29 24.18 0.85
C LEU A 118 -0.53 25.27 -0.20
N GLU A 119 0.54 25.86 -0.75
CA GLU A 119 0.52 26.78 -1.89
C GLU A 119 0.39 26.01 -3.22
#